data_AF-A0A3Q9S879-F1
#
_entry.id   AF-A0A3Q9S879-F1
#
_cell.length_a   1.000
_cell.length_b   1.000
_cell.length_c   1.000
_cell.angle_alpha   90.00
_cell.angle_beta   90.00
_cell.angle_gamma   90.00
#
_symmetry.space_group_name_H-M   'P 1'
#
loop_
_entity.id
_entity.type
_entity.pdbx_description
1 polymer ?
#
loop_
_entity_poly.entity_id
_entity_poly.type
_entity_poly.pdbx_seq_one_letter_code
_entity_poly.pdbx_strand_id
1 'polypeptide(L)' 'MSEIEEILQKITELRKKLENLIEQKKNLLDPEVVVASQMLDSILNEYNRIVKSKTDS' A
#
# COMPACT_ATOMS: atom_id res chain seq x y z
N MET A 1 -10.60 15.83 3.37
CA MET A 1 -9.40 15.09 3.81
C MET A 1 -8.21 15.71 3.13
N SER A 2 -7.04 15.71 3.76
CA SER A 2 -5.80 16.09 3.10
C SER A 2 -5.34 14.98 2.16
N GLU A 3 -4.52 15.33 1.17
CA GLU A 3 -3.88 14.37 0.27
C GLU A 3 -3.13 13.25 1.02
N ILE A 4 -2.51 13.58 2.17
CA ILE A 4 -1.85 12.62 3.06
C ILE A 4 -2.86 11.66 3.71
N GLU A 5 -3.98 12.18 4.19
CA GLU A 5 -5.02 11.34 4.82
C GLU A 5 -5.62 10.36 3.81
N GLU A 6 -5.86 10.79 2.59
CA GLU A 6 -6.42 9.95 1.52
C GLU A 6 -5.46 8.81 1.13
N ILE A 7 -4.16 9.10 1.00
CA ILE A 7 -3.19 8.05 0.66
C ILE A 7 -2.95 7.09 1.83
N LEU A 8 -2.97 7.57 3.08
CA LEU A 8 -2.89 6.72 4.26
C LEU A 8 -4.10 5.78 4.38
N GLN A 9 -5.30 6.25 4.01
CA GLN A 9 -6.48 5.41 3.96
C GLN A 9 -6.31 4.29 2.92
N LYS A 10 -5.85 4.62 1.69
CA LYS A 10 -5.60 3.62 0.63
C LYS A 10 -4.55 2.59 1.04
N ILE A 11 -3.45 3.02 1.69
CA ILE A 11 -2.42 2.12 2.24
C ILE A 11 -3.06 1.15 3.25
N THR A 12 -3.88 1.66 4.16
CA THR A 12 -4.52 0.85 5.21
C THR A 12 -5.47 -0.19 4.62
N GLU A 13 -6.30 0.21 3.66
CA GLU A 13 -7.23 -0.70 2.98
C GLU A 13 -6.48 -1.79 2.18
N LEU A 14 -5.44 -1.41 1.45
CA LEU A 14 -4.67 -2.35 0.65
C LEU A 14 -3.83 -3.30 1.52
N ARG A 15 -3.31 -2.84 2.65
CA ARG A 15 -2.62 -3.69 3.62
C ARG A 15 -3.55 -4.78 4.17
N LYS A 16 -4.76 -4.41 4.59
CA LYS A 16 -5.78 -5.38 5.04
C LYS A 16 -6.14 -6.38 3.96
N LYS A 17 -6.26 -5.92 2.70
CA LYS A 17 -6.52 -6.82 1.57
C LYS A 17 -5.38 -7.81 1.36
N LEU A 18 -4.13 -7.35 1.44
CA LEU A 18 -2.96 -8.21 1.32
C LEU A 18 -2.89 -9.23 2.47
N GLU A 19 -3.10 -8.81 3.71
CA GLU A 19 -3.17 -9.69 4.89
C GLU A 19 -4.21 -10.80 4.68
N ASN A 20 -5.42 -10.45 4.25
CA ASN A 20 -6.48 -11.41 3.95
C ASN A 20 -6.10 -12.38 2.82
N LEU A 21 -5.44 -11.89 1.76
CA LEU A 21 -5.00 -12.75 0.65
C LEU A 21 -3.92 -13.73 1.12
N ILE A 22 -2.98 -13.31 1.97
CA ILE A 22 -1.95 -14.17 2.54
C ILE A 22 -2.59 -15.28 3.38
N GLU A 23 -3.57 -14.94 4.23
CA GLU A 23 -4.29 -15.91 5.05
C GLU A 23 -5.10 -16.92 4.21
N GLN A 24 -5.74 -16.45 3.14
CA GLN A 24 -6.57 -17.28 2.26
C GLN A 24 -5.73 -18.22 1.38
N LYS A 25 -4.69 -17.70 0.74
CA LYS A 25 -3.90 -18.46 -0.23
C LYS A 25 -2.85 -19.34 0.43
N LYS A 26 -2.35 -18.96 1.63
CA LYS A 26 -1.26 -19.64 2.37
C LYS A 26 0.03 -19.84 1.55
N ASN A 27 0.15 -19.13 0.44
CA ASN A 27 1.29 -19.15 -0.45
C ASN A 27 1.63 -17.69 -0.79
N LEU A 28 2.78 -17.22 -0.32
CA LEU A 28 3.23 -15.84 -0.56
C LEU A 28 3.61 -15.58 -2.02
N LEU A 29 3.87 -16.65 -2.79
CA LEU A 29 4.18 -16.57 -4.22
C LEU A 29 2.94 -16.70 -5.09
N ASP A 30 1.75 -16.79 -4.49
CA ASP A 30 0.50 -16.75 -5.25
C ASP A 30 0.45 -15.44 -6.06
N PRO A 31 0.12 -15.48 -7.37
CA PRO A 31 0.12 -14.29 -8.20
C PRO A 31 -0.75 -13.15 -7.66
N GLU A 32 -1.87 -13.45 -7.00
CA GLU A 32 -2.73 -12.42 -6.41
C GLU A 32 -2.06 -11.74 -5.20
N VAL A 33 -1.35 -12.52 -4.38
CA VAL A 33 -0.57 -12.00 -3.24
C VAL A 33 0.57 -11.13 -3.73
N VAL A 34 1.31 -11.59 -4.75
CA VAL A 34 2.41 -10.84 -5.35
C VAL A 34 1.93 -9.52 -5.95
N VAL A 35 0.84 -9.54 -6.72
CA VAL A 35 0.25 -8.33 -7.31
C VAL A 35 -0.21 -7.36 -6.23
N ALA A 36 -0.91 -7.84 -5.20
CA ALA A 36 -1.35 -6.99 -4.09
C ALA A 36 -0.17 -6.36 -3.33
N SER A 37 0.93 -7.10 -3.15
CA SER A 37 2.17 -6.58 -2.55
C SER A 37 2.80 -5.47 -3.41
N GLN A 38 2.91 -5.67 -4.72
CA GLN A 38 3.47 -4.67 -5.64
C GLN A 38 2.61 -3.39 -5.71
N MET A 39 1.29 -3.53 -5.62
CA MET A 39 0.38 -2.39 -5.52
C MET A 39 0.61 -1.62 -4.22
N LEU A 40 0.81 -2.32 -3.09
CA LEU A 40 1.08 -1.69 -1.80
C LEU A 40 2.40 -0.91 -1.83
N ASP A 41 3.44 -1.50 -2.39
CA ASP A 41 4.74 -0.84 -2.58
C ASP A 41 4.62 0.43 -3.45
N SER A 42 3.81 0.38 -4.50
CA SER A 42 3.59 1.53 -5.38
C SER A 42 2.96 2.71 -4.65
N ILE A 43 1.94 2.46 -3.83
CA ILE A 43 1.26 3.51 -3.04
C ILE A 43 2.17 4.03 -1.92
N LEU A 44 2.95 3.16 -1.28
CA LEU A 44 3.95 3.58 -0.28
C LEU A 44 5.01 4.50 -0.89
N ASN A 45 5.45 4.22 -2.12
CA ASN A 45 6.37 5.09 -2.83
C ASN A 45 5.76 6.46 -3.14
N GLU A 46 4.48 6.51 -3.50
CA GLU A 46 3.75 7.77 -3.72
C GLU A 46 3.61 8.57 -2.43
N TYR A 47 3.26 7.92 -1.31
CA TYR A 47 3.23 8.56 0.01
C TYR A 47 4.59 9.17 0.38
N ASN A 48 5.67 8.40 0.17
CA ASN A 48 7.02 8.89 0.44
C ASN A 48 7.37 10.13 -0.41
N ARG A 49 6.91 10.22 -1.66
CA ARG A 49 7.12 11.42 -2.50
C ARG A 49 6.37 12.63 -1.95
N ILE A 50 5.10 12.45 -1.56
CA ILE A 50 4.26 13.51 -0.99
C ILE A 50 4.89 14.04 0.30
N VAL A 51 5.30 13.16 1.20
CA VAL A 51 5.94 13.55 2.47
C VAL A 51 7.26 14.28 2.23
N LYS A 52 8.11 13.80 1.32
CA LYS A 52 9.36 14.48 0.96
C LYS A 52 9.10 15.89 0.41
N SER A 53 8.18 16.03 -0.54
CA SER A 53 7.86 17.35 -1.12
C SER A 53 7.39 18.37 -0.08
N LYS A 54 6.72 17.92 0.99
CA LYS A 54 6.26 18.79 2.08
C LYS A 54 7.33 19.08 3.14
N THR A 55 8.39 18.27 3.20
CA THR A 55 9.51 18.44 4.14
C THR A 55 10.65 19.27 3.53
N ASP A 56 10.79 19.21 2.20
CA ASP A 56 11.77 19.99 1.44
C ASP A 56 11.26 21.40 1.06
N SER A 57 10.04 21.77 1.49
CA SER A 57 9.41 23.09 1.32
C SER A 57 9.49 23.90 2.61
#